data_AF-A0A8X7CTN0-F1
#
_entry.id   AF-A0A8X7CTN0-F1
#
_cell.length_a   1.000
_cell.length_b   1.000
_cell.length_c   1.000
_cell.angle_alpha   90.00
_cell.angle_beta   90.00
_cell.angle_gamma   90.00
#
_symmetry.space_group_name_H-M   'P 1'
#
loop_
_entity.id
_entity.type
_entity.pdbx_description
1 polymer ?
#
loop_
_entity_poly.entity_id
_entity_poly.type
_entity_poly.pdbx_seq_one_letter_code
_entity_poly.pdbx_strand_id
1 'polypeptide(L)'
;MAYCGPTSYRPVAEWVPASNGSVPPNAIEVGYDGGDIIYVGRAHHQGDNIPGKLVPSHGSCYVAWGGEEHACHSYEVLVAPYGVTLEWRFASGSDLPPGAIQGGSTIDGEPLFIGRVNHEGAMCSGKVHPSHGVLYVPYGGAECPHDTFEVLVARTINF
;
A
#
# COMPACT_ATOMS: atom_id res chain seq x y z
N MET A 1 21.33 -37.02 -14.69
CA MET A 1 21.50 -35.61 -14.26
C MET A 1 20.12 -34.97 -14.30
N ALA A 2 19.54 -34.60 -13.16
CA ALA A 2 18.25 -33.93 -13.14
C ALA A 2 18.44 -32.46 -13.53
N TYR A 3 17.86 -32.05 -14.65
CA TYR A 3 17.73 -30.63 -14.99
C TYR A 3 16.66 -30.04 -14.08
N CYS A 4 17.08 -29.30 -13.05
CA CYS A 4 16.19 -28.38 -12.36
C CYS A 4 16.12 -27.13 -13.25
N GLY A 5 15.06 -27.01 -14.05
CA GLY A 5 14.80 -25.78 -14.80
C GLY A 5 14.66 -24.59 -13.85
N PRO A 6 14.87 -23.35 -14.31
CA PRO A 6 14.68 -22.19 -13.46
C PRO A 6 13.23 -22.18 -12.99
N THR A 7 13.01 -22.37 -11.70
CA THR A 7 11.74 -22.05 -11.06
C THR A 7 11.59 -20.53 -11.12
N SER A 8 10.87 -20.02 -12.12
CA SER A 8 10.53 -18.60 -12.18
C SER A 8 9.48 -18.31 -11.10
N TYR A 9 9.93 -17.92 -9.91
CA TYR A 9 9.04 -17.37 -8.89
C TYR A 9 8.46 -16.06 -9.44
N ARG A 10 7.14 -16.00 -9.63
CA ARG A 10 6.45 -14.76 -10.01
C ARG A 10 5.91 -14.10 -8.74
N PRO A 11 6.34 -12.87 -8.42
CA PRO A 11 5.80 -12.16 -7.27
C PRO A 11 4.32 -11.84 -7.51
N VAL A 12 3.56 -11.76 -6.42
CA VAL A 12 2.14 -11.38 -6.44
C VAL A 12 1.98 -9.89 -6.75
N ALA A 13 2.93 -9.07 -6.30
CA ALA A 13 2.99 -7.65 -6.60
C ALA A 13 4.45 -7.20 -6.59
N GLU A 14 4.73 -6.12 -7.30
CA GLU A 14 6.06 -5.53 -7.42
C GLU A 14 6.02 -4.05 -7.06
N TRP A 15 7.10 -3.57 -6.42
CA TRP A 15 7.28 -2.16 -6.10
C TRP A 15 8.18 -1.53 -7.16
N VAL A 16 7.63 -0.59 -7.92
CA VAL A 16 8.34 0.07 -9.02
C VAL A 16 8.73 1.48 -8.57
N PRO A 17 10.04 1.83 -8.56
CA PRO A 17 10.49 3.18 -8.25
C PRO A 17 9.88 4.22 -9.19
N ALA A 18 9.44 5.33 -8.62
CA ALA A 18 8.82 6.43 -9.34
C ALA A 18 9.06 7.76 -8.60
N SER A 19 8.68 8.87 -9.25
CA SER A 19 8.77 10.19 -8.65
C SER A 19 7.85 11.19 -9.34
N ASN A 20 7.60 12.32 -8.68
CA ASN A 20 6.95 13.51 -9.27
C ASN A 20 5.64 13.22 -10.01
N GLY A 21 4.82 12.32 -9.45
CA GLY A 21 3.51 11.97 -10.00
C GLY A 21 3.53 10.90 -11.08
N SER A 22 4.70 10.35 -11.43
CA SER A 22 4.79 9.23 -12.36
C SER A 22 4.06 8.01 -11.80
N VAL A 23 3.22 7.40 -12.64
CA VAL A 23 2.47 6.17 -12.35
C VAL A 23 2.84 5.11 -13.40
N PRO A 24 3.43 3.96 -13.01
CA PRO A 24 3.71 2.87 -13.93
C PRO A 24 2.43 2.15 -14.39
N PRO A 25 2.47 1.45 -15.55
CA PRO A 25 1.37 0.58 -15.97
C PRO A 25 1.05 -0.49 -14.93
N ASN A 26 -0.23 -0.89 -14.86
CA ASN A 26 -0.75 -1.91 -13.92
C ASN A 26 -0.61 -1.52 -12.43
N ALA A 27 -0.50 -0.23 -12.14
CA ALA A 27 -0.54 0.28 -10.78
C ALA A 27 -1.87 -0.04 -10.08
N ILE A 28 -1.81 -0.31 -8.79
CA ILE A 28 -3.00 -0.66 -8.00
C ILE A 28 -3.75 0.60 -7.59
N GLU A 29 -4.96 0.75 -8.11
CA GLU A 29 -5.88 1.82 -7.74
C GLU A 29 -6.46 1.57 -6.33
N VAL A 30 -6.46 2.63 -5.53
CA VAL A 30 -7.05 2.69 -4.20
C VAL A 30 -8.51 3.10 -4.30
N GLY A 31 -8.79 4.12 -5.12
CA GLY A 31 -10.09 4.74 -5.32
C GLY A 31 -9.93 6.18 -5.80
N TYR A 32 -10.87 7.04 -5.45
CA TYR A 32 -10.90 8.45 -5.87
C TYR A 32 -10.85 9.40 -4.67
N ASP A 33 -10.22 10.56 -4.88
CA ASP A 33 -10.24 11.72 -3.98
C ASP A 33 -10.39 12.99 -4.83
N GLY A 34 -11.47 13.75 -4.64
CA GLY A 34 -11.67 15.03 -5.33
C GLY A 34 -11.67 14.99 -6.88
N GLY A 35 -11.76 13.80 -7.50
CA GLY A 35 -11.64 13.59 -8.94
C GLY A 35 -10.29 13.01 -9.39
N ASP A 36 -9.30 12.95 -8.51
CA ASP A 36 -8.04 12.27 -8.75
C ASP A 36 -8.15 10.77 -8.48
N ILE A 37 -7.54 9.95 -9.33
CA ILE A 37 -7.34 8.52 -9.06
C ILE A 37 -6.14 8.39 -8.13
N ILE A 38 -6.36 7.71 -7.01
CA ILE A 38 -5.35 7.45 -5.99
C ILE A 38 -4.78 6.06 -6.20
N TYR A 39 -3.46 5.93 -6.06
CA TYR A 39 -2.75 4.65 -6.21
C TYR A 39 -2.06 4.23 -4.91
N VAL A 40 -1.79 2.93 -4.79
CA VAL A 40 -0.99 2.40 -3.69
C VAL A 40 0.47 2.78 -3.93
N GLY A 41 0.98 3.65 -3.07
CA GLY A 41 2.40 4.00 -3.02
C GLY A 41 3.05 3.51 -1.72
N ARG A 42 4.37 3.59 -1.67
CA ARG A 42 5.11 3.58 -0.41
C ARG A 42 6.30 4.52 -0.50
N ALA A 43 6.76 5.00 0.64
CA ALA A 43 7.98 5.79 0.74
C ALA A 43 8.80 5.36 1.96
N HIS A 44 10.12 5.53 1.83
CA HIS A 44 11.03 5.38 2.96
C HIS A 44 11.02 6.68 3.78
N HIS A 45 10.64 6.61 5.05
CA HIS A 45 10.55 7.76 5.95
C HIS A 45 10.96 7.35 7.36
N GLN A 46 11.93 8.06 7.94
CA GLN A 46 12.45 7.81 9.30
C GLN A 46 12.93 6.37 9.56
N GLY A 47 13.43 5.69 8.52
CA GLY A 47 13.92 4.31 8.59
C GLY A 47 12.85 3.26 8.33
N ASP A 48 11.58 3.65 8.30
CA ASP A 48 10.48 2.77 7.94
C ASP A 48 10.25 2.80 6.42
N ASN A 49 9.79 1.68 5.86
CA ASN A 49 9.17 1.65 4.54
C ASN A 49 7.66 1.65 4.75
N ILE A 50 6.99 2.74 4.38
CA ILE A 50 5.61 3.02 4.80
C ILE A 50 4.67 3.03 3.59
N PRO A 51 3.67 2.14 3.55
CA PRO A 51 2.58 2.23 2.58
C PRO A 51 1.75 3.50 2.75
N GLY A 52 1.31 4.09 1.65
CA GLY A 52 0.57 5.35 1.63
C GLY A 52 -0.17 5.60 0.33
N LYS A 53 -0.73 6.79 0.20
CA LYS A 53 -1.53 7.20 -0.96
C LYS A 53 -0.68 8.00 -1.95
N LEU A 54 -0.60 7.56 -3.20
CA LEU A 54 -0.05 8.35 -4.29
C LEU A 54 -1.15 9.19 -4.91
N VAL A 55 -0.93 10.52 -4.94
CA VAL A 55 -1.77 11.49 -5.64
C VAL A 55 -0.97 12.05 -6.82
N PRO A 56 -1.19 11.56 -8.05
CA PRO A 56 -0.36 11.93 -9.20
C PRO A 56 -0.38 13.43 -9.52
N SER A 57 -1.54 14.06 -9.39
CA SER A 57 -1.74 15.50 -9.61
C SER A 57 -0.90 16.37 -8.66
N HIS A 58 -0.62 15.88 -7.44
CA HIS A 58 0.23 16.53 -6.44
C HIS A 58 1.71 16.16 -6.60
N GLY A 59 2.03 15.20 -7.46
CA GLY A 59 3.39 14.72 -7.65
C GLY A 59 3.95 13.91 -6.47
N SER A 60 3.12 13.49 -5.52
CA SER A 60 3.56 13.03 -4.19
C SER A 60 2.85 11.75 -3.73
N CYS A 61 3.63 10.86 -3.10
CA CYS A 61 3.12 9.83 -2.23
C CYS A 61 3.09 10.35 -0.79
N TYR A 62 1.93 10.32 -0.16
CA TYR A 62 1.76 10.71 1.24
C TYR A 62 1.81 9.49 2.12
N VAL A 63 2.59 9.55 3.20
CA VAL A 63 2.71 8.47 4.20
C VAL A 63 2.39 9.01 5.59
N ALA A 64 1.75 8.18 6.41
CA ALA A 64 1.40 8.51 7.79
C ALA A 64 2.55 8.10 8.73
N TRP A 65 3.10 9.04 9.49
CA TRP A 65 4.15 8.75 10.47
C TRP A 65 4.20 9.78 11.58
N GLY A 66 4.29 9.30 12.84
CA GLY A 66 4.52 10.16 14.00
C GLY A 66 3.40 11.17 14.28
N GLY A 67 2.14 10.85 13.95
CA GLY A 67 1.01 11.78 14.09
C GLY A 67 0.77 12.70 12.90
N GLU A 68 1.62 12.69 11.88
CA GLU A 68 1.58 13.64 10.76
C GLU A 68 1.50 12.94 9.39
N GLU A 69 1.03 13.67 8.38
CA GLU A 69 1.09 13.30 6.96
C GLU A 69 2.36 13.86 6.32
N HIS A 70 3.14 12.99 5.67
CA HIS A 70 4.43 13.37 5.04
C HIS A 70 4.38 13.21 3.53
N ALA A 71 4.61 14.30 2.80
CA ALA A 71 4.68 14.29 1.34
C ALA A 71 6.06 13.83 0.83
N CYS A 72 6.08 12.74 0.08
CA CYS A 72 7.30 12.16 -0.49
C CYS A 72 7.25 12.24 -2.03
N HIS A 73 8.21 12.93 -2.63
CA HIS A 73 8.29 13.12 -4.10
C HIS A 73 9.07 12.00 -4.81
N SER A 74 9.83 11.21 -4.05
CA SER A 74 10.44 9.96 -4.50
C SER A 74 9.80 8.82 -3.70
N TYR A 75 9.29 7.82 -4.42
CA TYR A 75 8.46 6.76 -3.85
C TYR A 75 8.51 5.52 -4.74
N GLU A 76 7.84 4.46 -4.31
CA GLU A 76 7.57 3.29 -5.14
C GLU A 76 6.05 3.13 -5.30
N VAL A 77 5.62 2.65 -6.45
CA VAL A 77 4.21 2.36 -6.75
C VAL A 77 4.02 0.86 -6.81
N LEU A 78 2.97 0.35 -6.17
CA LEU A 78 2.64 -1.06 -6.25
C LEU A 78 2.00 -1.37 -7.59
N VAL A 79 2.54 -2.37 -8.29
CA VAL A 79 1.96 -2.92 -9.52
C VAL A 79 1.66 -4.41 -9.36
N ALA A 80 0.60 -4.89 -10.00
CA ALA A 80 0.34 -6.33 -10.10
C ALA A 80 0.74 -6.85 -11.48
N PRO A 81 1.50 -7.97 -11.56
CA PRO A 81 1.73 -8.66 -12.81
C PRO A 81 0.43 -9.21 -13.42
N TYR A 82 0.42 -9.40 -14.74
CA TYR A 82 -0.69 -10.07 -15.42
C TYR A 82 -0.97 -11.47 -14.84
N GLY A 83 -2.24 -11.79 -14.65
CA GLY A 83 -2.68 -13.09 -14.12
C GLY A 83 -2.78 -13.17 -12.59
N VAL A 84 -2.35 -12.12 -11.88
CA VAL A 84 -2.60 -11.97 -10.43
C VAL A 84 -3.89 -11.19 -10.22
N THR A 85 -4.75 -11.68 -9.33
CA THR A 85 -5.96 -10.97 -8.89
C THR A 85 -5.80 -10.53 -7.44
N LEU A 86 -5.81 -9.22 -7.24
CA LEU A 86 -5.85 -8.59 -5.93
C LEU A 86 -7.27 -8.14 -5.60
N GLU A 87 -7.64 -8.17 -4.32
CA GLU A 87 -8.93 -7.67 -3.85
C GLU A 87 -8.77 -6.95 -2.51
N TRP A 88 -9.72 -6.07 -2.22
CA TRP A 88 -9.83 -5.39 -0.93
C TRP A 88 -10.80 -6.17 -0.04
N ARG A 89 -10.37 -6.53 1.16
CA ARG A 89 -11.19 -7.28 2.13
C ARG A 89 -11.30 -6.54 3.44
N PHE A 90 -12.52 -6.45 3.96
CA PHE A 90 -12.77 -5.90 5.29
C PHE A 90 -11.96 -6.63 6.36
N ALA A 91 -11.38 -5.85 7.26
CA ALA A 91 -10.67 -6.27 8.44
C ALA A 91 -10.88 -5.25 9.56
N SER A 92 -10.57 -5.66 10.79
CA SER A 92 -10.58 -4.77 11.94
C SER A 92 -9.58 -5.26 12.99
N GLY A 93 -9.00 -4.33 13.75
CA GLY A 93 -8.03 -4.72 14.76
C GLY A 93 -6.77 -5.34 14.14
N SER A 94 -6.24 -6.36 14.80
CA SER A 94 -5.08 -7.14 14.37
C SER A 94 -5.43 -8.38 13.52
N ASP A 95 -6.70 -8.63 13.22
CA ASP A 95 -7.13 -9.81 12.47
C ASP A 95 -7.04 -9.57 10.95
N LEU A 96 -5.88 -9.90 10.39
CA LEU A 96 -5.63 -9.75 8.96
C LEU A 96 -6.13 -10.96 8.16
N PRO A 97 -6.86 -10.76 7.06
CA PRO A 97 -7.32 -11.85 6.21
C PRO A 97 -6.15 -12.61 5.56
N PRO A 98 -6.28 -13.93 5.32
CA PRO A 98 -5.29 -14.69 4.56
C PRO A 98 -4.99 -14.05 3.20
N GLY A 99 -3.71 -14.00 2.84
CA GLY A 99 -3.25 -13.40 1.59
C GLY A 99 -3.02 -11.89 1.66
N ALA A 100 -3.12 -11.26 2.85
CA ALA A 100 -2.76 -9.87 3.06
C ALA A 100 -1.35 -9.56 2.55
N ILE A 101 -1.24 -8.48 1.76
CA ILE A 101 0.02 -8.08 1.14
C ILE A 101 0.78 -7.16 2.09
N GLN A 102 1.97 -7.60 2.50
CA GLN A 102 2.92 -6.76 3.21
C GLN A 102 3.38 -5.66 2.26
N GLY A 103 3.19 -4.39 2.66
CA GLY A 103 3.59 -3.24 1.86
C GLY A 103 4.89 -2.59 2.32
N GLY A 104 5.30 -2.86 3.55
CA GLY A 104 6.48 -2.24 4.12
C GLY A 104 6.88 -2.86 5.46
N SER A 105 7.68 -2.13 6.20
CA SER A 105 8.15 -2.54 7.52
C SER A 105 8.62 -1.34 8.33
N THR A 106 8.52 -1.45 9.65
CA THR A 106 9.21 -0.52 10.55
C THR A 106 10.72 -0.77 10.53
N ILE A 107 11.49 0.17 11.07
CA ILE A 107 12.93 0.06 11.25
C ILE A 107 13.32 -1.15 12.12
N ASP A 108 12.47 -1.54 13.07
CA ASP A 108 12.65 -2.73 13.92
C ASP A 108 12.26 -4.04 13.21
N GLY A 109 11.78 -3.95 11.96
CA GLY A 109 11.41 -5.09 11.13
C GLY A 109 9.98 -5.58 11.32
N GLU A 110 9.11 -4.84 12.03
CA GLU A 110 7.69 -5.19 12.11
C GLU A 110 7.04 -5.01 10.72
N PRO A 111 6.33 -6.02 10.18
CA PRO A 111 5.68 -5.90 8.89
C PRO A 111 4.49 -4.93 8.93
N LEU A 112 4.43 -4.04 7.93
CA LEU A 112 3.29 -3.15 7.70
C LEU A 112 2.50 -3.63 6.48
N PHE A 113 1.18 -3.65 6.59
CA PHE A 113 0.29 -4.11 5.52
C PHE A 113 -0.43 -2.95 4.84
N ILE A 114 -0.91 -3.19 3.62
CA ILE A 114 -1.59 -2.17 2.83
C ILE A 114 -3.07 -2.19 3.19
N GLY A 115 -3.56 -1.09 3.76
CA GLY A 115 -4.98 -0.89 4.02
C GLY A 115 -5.52 0.33 3.30
N ARG A 116 -6.85 0.39 3.17
CA ARG A 116 -7.56 1.58 2.73
C ARG A 116 -8.83 1.81 3.54
N VAL A 117 -9.30 3.05 3.53
CA VAL A 117 -10.57 3.46 4.12
C VAL A 117 -11.12 4.68 3.37
N ASN A 118 -12.44 4.84 3.38
CA ASN A 118 -13.07 6.10 3.01
C ASN A 118 -12.99 7.06 4.20
N HIS A 119 -12.19 8.11 4.08
CA HIS A 119 -12.06 9.16 5.08
C HIS A 119 -12.62 10.46 4.50
N GLU A 120 -13.71 10.96 5.07
CA GLU A 120 -14.36 12.22 4.65
C GLU A 120 -14.74 12.29 3.16
N GLY A 121 -15.07 11.15 2.54
CA GLY A 121 -15.43 11.06 1.12
C GLY A 121 -14.25 10.81 0.19
N ALA A 122 -13.02 10.82 0.70
CA ALA A 122 -11.80 10.50 -0.02
C ALA A 122 -11.34 9.06 0.26
N MET A 123 -11.03 8.29 -0.78
CA MET A 123 -10.46 6.97 -0.59
C MET A 123 -8.95 7.09 -0.32
N CYS A 124 -8.52 6.73 0.89
CA CYS A 124 -7.14 6.84 1.32
C CYS A 124 -6.55 5.46 1.61
N SER A 125 -5.31 5.23 1.17
CA SER A 125 -4.53 4.06 1.60
C SER A 125 -3.42 4.45 2.56
N GLY A 126 -2.97 3.49 3.36
CA GLY A 126 -1.97 3.70 4.40
C GLY A 126 -1.44 2.41 5.00
N LYS A 127 -0.80 2.53 6.16
CA LYS A 127 -0.18 1.41 6.88
C LYS A 127 -1.17 0.78 7.85
N VAL A 128 -1.44 -0.51 7.69
CA VAL A 128 -2.02 -1.31 8.77
C VAL A 128 -0.88 -1.78 9.64
N HIS A 129 -0.94 -1.44 10.94
CA HIS A 129 0.10 -1.72 11.91
C HIS A 129 -0.39 -2.83 12.85
N PRO A 130 0.04 -4.10 12.65
CA PRO A 130 -0.55 -5.24 13.35
C PRO A 130 -0.48 -5.15 14.87
N SER A 131 0.65 -4.70 15.43
CA SER A 131 0.80 -4.54 16.88
C SER A 131 -0.06 -3.43 17.49
N HIS A 132 -0.45 -2.42 16.70
CA HIS A 132 -1.37 -1.36 17.14
C HIS A 132 -2.83 -1.72 16.87
N GLY A 133 -3.10 -2.65 15.94
CA GLY A 133 -4.43 -3.09 15.56
C GLY A 133 -5.24 -2.04 14.78
N VAL A 134 -4.59 -1.10 14.10
CA VAL A 134 -5.26 -0.02 13.37
C VAL A 134 -4.65 0.22 11.99
N LEU A 135 -5.45 0.79 11.09
CA LEU A 135 -4.98 1.43 9.86
C LEU A 135 -4.70 2.90 10.15
N TYR A 136 -3.51 3.37 9.79
CA TYR A 136 -3.18 4.80 9.75
C TYR A 136 -3.19 5.29 8.30
N VAL A 137 -4.04 6.27 8.00
CA VAL A 137 -4.05 6.94 6.69
C VAL A 137 -3.57 8.39 6.83
N PRO A 138 -2.75 8.89 5.89
CA PRO A 138 -2.38 10.29 5.83
C PRO A 138 -3.54 11.10 5.23
N TYR A 139 -3.98 12.14 5.91
CA TYR A 139 -5.00 13.07 5.39
C TYR A 139 -4.95 14.43 6.09
N GLY A 140 -5.03 15.51 5.31
CA GLY A 140 -5.17 16.87 5.84
C GLY A 140 -4.00 17.32 6.73
N GLY A 141 -2.80 16.81 6.51
CA GLY A 141 -1.63 17.08 7.36
C GLY A 141 -1.48 16.16 8.58
N ALA A 142 -2.42 15.25 8.84
CA ALA A 142 -2.42 14.38 10.01
C ALA A 142 -2.32 12.88 9.66
N GLU A 143 -1.84 12.10 10.63
CA GLU A 143 -2.00 10.65 10.67
C GLU A 143 -3.35 10.29 11.33
N CYS A 144 -4.27 9.75 10.54
CA CYS A 144 -5.63 9.43 10.98
C CYS A 144 -5.78 7.92 11.24
N PRO A 145 -6.00 7.48 12.49
CA PRO A 145 -6.22 6.06 12.82
C PRO A 145 -7.65 5.61 12.52
N HIS A 146 -7.80 4.35 12.10
CA HIS A 146 -9.08 3.68 11.85
C HIS A 146 -9.05 2.23 12.36
N ASP A 147 -10.08 1.85 13.12
CA ASP A 147 -10.23 0.50 13.68
C ASP A 147 -10.84 -0.50 12.70
N THR A 148 -11.59 0.00 11.70
CA THR A 148 -12.24 -0.79 10.65
C THR A 148 -11.82 -0.28 9.28
N PHE A 149 -11.37 -1.19 8.42
CA PHE A 149 -10.76 -0.83 7.15
C PHE A 149 -10.84 -2.00 6.17
N GLU A 150 -10.35 -1.80 4.94
CA GLU A 150 -10.08 -2.89 4.01
C GLU A 150 -8.58 -3.12 3.89
N VAL A 151 -8.16 -4.37 3.73
CA VAL A 151 -6.78 -4.79 3.50
C VAL A 151 -6.65 -5.32 2.08
N LEU A 152 -5.56 -4.96 1.40
CA LEU A 152 -5.25 -5.51 0.09
C LEU A 152 -4.75 -6.95 0.24
N VAL A 153 -5.43 -7.90 -0.43
CA VAL A 153 -5.07 -9.32 -0.39
C VAL A 153 -4.90 -9.90 -1.79
N ALA A 154 -4.10 -10.96 -1.88
CA ALA A 154 -3.98 -11.79 -3.07
C ALA A 154 -5.07 -12.88 -3.07
N ARG A 155 -6.01 -12.82 -4.01
CA ARG A 155 -7.12 -13.79 -4.10
C ARG A 155 -6.73 -15.05 -4.87
N THR A 156 -6.11 -14.88 -6.03
CA THR A 156 -5.76 -15.99 -6.92
C THR A 156 -4.53 -15.63 -7.75
N ILE A 157 -3.64 -16.62 -7.91
CA ILE A 157 -2.49 -16.56 -8.81
C ILE A 157 -2.76 -17.60 -9.90
N ASN A 158 -3.04 -17.15 -11.12
CA ASN A 158 -3.19 -18.05 -12.26
C ASN A 158 -1.83 -18.23 -12.93
N PHE A 159 -1.36 -19.48 -13.01
CA PHE A 159 -0.10 -19.86 -13.66
C PHE A 159 -0.28 -20.16 -15.15
#